data_AF-A0AAN9MP36-F1
#
_entry.id   AF-A0AAN9MP36-F1
#
_cell.length_a   1.000
_cell.length_b   1.000
_cell.length_c   1.000
_cell.angle_alpha   90.00
_cell.angle_beta   90.00
_cell.angle_gamma   90.00
#
_symmetry.space_group_name_H-M   'P 1'
#
loop_
_entity.id
_entity.type
_entity.pdbx_description
1 polymer ?
#
loop_
_entity_poly.entity_id
_entity_poly.type
_entity_poly.pdbx_seq_one_letter_code
_entity_poly.pdbx_strand_id
1 'polypeptide(L)'
;MESEHNTSLCLSLAASINGETNASETQAIIYEEEYVRNSRGLKLFTCRWLPVTGSPKALIFMCHGYAMECSITMNSTGIRLAKAGFAMFGIDYEGHGKSEGVPGLVMSFDSVIADCIQHFTAICEKAEYNKKMRFLMGESMGGAVALLLHREKPEYWDGAILVAPMCKIAEEMKPNAMVVGVLSALSKVAPSWRIVPSPDIIDMAFKVPKVREEIRANRYCYKGKPRLRTAYELLRVSREIEKRLPEVSLPFLVLHGEEDQVTDKEISKQLLDVAASSDKTLKMYPEMWHGLLYGEPPENLQIVFSDIIAWIEKRSHFGNTRLEREQKEHEHHLQKEEHEHHLQKEEHEHHLVKSVL
;
A
#
# COMPACT_ATOMS: atom_id res chain seq x y z
N MET A 1 1.98 40.28 -6.77
CA MET A 1 3.17 40.44 -5.91
C MET A 1 2.84 39.77 -4.58
N GLU A 2 2.74 38.43 -4.62
CA GLU A 2 2.42 37.52 -3.51
C GLU A 2 2.73 36.12 -4.04
N SER A 3 4.03 35.76 -4.09
CA SER A 3 4.46 34.44 -4.57
C SER A 3 5.78 33.95 -3.96
N GLU A 4 6.20 34.45 -2.79
CA GLU A 4 7.52 34.12 -2.22
C GLU A 4 7.53 33.87 -0.71
N HIS A 5 6.45 33.36 -0.10
CA HIS A 5 6.41 33.17 1.35
C HIS A 5 5.90 31.81 1.85
N ASN A 6 6.12 30.72 1.10
CA ASN A 6 5.74 29.38 1.60
C ASN A 6 6.80 28.27 1.47
N THR A 7 8.09 28.64 1.42
CA THR A 7 9.19 27.68 1.28
C THR A 7 10.21 27.73 2.43
N SER A 8 9.74 27.88 3.68
CA SER A 8 10.64 27.86 4.85
C SER A 8 9.96 27.44 6.15
N LEU A 9 9.47 26.20 6.23
CA LEU A 9 9.15 25.57 7.51
C LEU A 9 9.23 24.04 7.47
N CYS A 10 10.42 23.51 7.17
CA CYS A 10 10.78 22.11 7.44
C CYS A 10 12.22 22.02 7.94
N LEU A 11 12.51 22.75 9.01
CA LEU A 11 13.74 22.65 9.80
C LEU A 11 13.36 22.84 11.28
N SER A 12 12.88 21.78 11.94
CA SER A 12 12.98 21.54 13.40
C SER A 12 11.90 20.58 13.92
N LEU A 13 12.07 19.28 13.70
CA LEU A 13 11.42 18.24 14.53
C LEU A 13 12.19 16.92 14.44
N ALA A 14 13.52 17.00 14.57
CA ALA A 14 14.42 15.84 14.60
C ALA A 14 15.44 15.92 15.75
N ALA A 15 15.16 16.68 16.81
CA ALA A 15 16.06 16.81 17.96
C ALA A 15 15.29 16.70 19.28
N SER A 16 14.90 15.48 19.65
CA SER A 16 14.65 15.09 21.05
C SER A 16 14.57 13.58 21.21
N ILE A 17 15.47 12.82 20.57
CA ILE A 17 15.72 11.44 20.94
C ILE A 17 17.21 11.16 20.70
N ASN A 18 17.91 10.80 21.78
CA ASN A 18 19.29 10.33 21.89
C ASN A 18 20.39 11.39 21.93
N GLY A 19 20.89 11.63 23.15
CA GLY A 19 22.23 12.12 23.38
C GLY A 19 23.25 11.09 22.89
N GLU A 20 24.30 11.62 22.27
CA GLU A 20 25.56 10.97 21.88
C GLU A 20 25.47 9.80 20.89
N THR A 21 25.80 10.08 19.62
CA THR A 21 26.86 9.37 18.87
C THR A 21 27.06 10.00 17.47
N ASN A 22 28.34 10.14 17.10
CA ASN A 22 28.94 10.53 15.82
C ASN A 22 28.05 10.99 14.65
N ALA A 23 28.36 12.20 14.18
CA ALA A 23 27.93 12.79 12.92
C ALA A 23 28.32 11.93 11.70
N SER A 24 27.49 10.95 11.39
CA SER A 24 27.34 10.34 10.07
C SER A 24 26.08 10.95 9.47
N GLU A 25 26.20 11.55 8.28
CA GLU A 25 25.20 12.32 7.56
C GLU A 25 23.77 11.79 7.74
N THR A 26 22.98 12.40 8.62
CA THR A 26 21.53 12.25 8.58
C THR A 26 21.04 12.88 7.29
N GLN A 27 20.92 12.09 6.22
CA GLN A 27 20.29 12.54 4.99
C GLN A 27 18.90 13.09 5.32
N ALA A 28 18.70 14.37 5.04
CA ALA A 28 17.39 14.99 5.10
C ALA A 28 16.47 14.31 4.07
N ILE A 29 15.16 14.38 4.31
CA ILE A 29 14.12 13.90 3.37
C ILE A 29 13.21 15.07 3.01
N ILE A 30 12.54 14.98 1.88
CA ILE A 30 11.49 15.93 1.47
C ILE A 30 10.16 15.28 1.85
N TYR A 31 9.33 16.01 2.61
CA TYR A 31 7.96 15.61 2.93
C TYR A 31 6.99 16.62 2.35
N GLU A 32 6.02 16.14 1.57
CA GLU A 32 5.01 16.98 0.93
C GLU A 32 3.61 16.42 1.17
N GLU A 33 2.66 17.33 1.36
CA GLU A 33 1.24 17.03 1.53
C GLU A 33 0.44 17.66 0.40
N GLU A 34 -0.50 16.90 -0.15
CA GLU A 34 -1.39 17.33 -1.22
C GLU A 34 -2.80 16.82 -0.99
N TYR A 35 -3.74 17.37 -1.77
CA TYR A 35 -5.08 16.84 -1.85
C TYR A 35 -5.43 16.56 -3.31
N VAL A 36 -5.97 15.38 -3.56
CA VAL A 36 -6.51 14.98 -4.87
C VAL A 36 -8.02 14.87 -4.78
N ARG A 37 -8.71 15.01 -5.91
CA ARG A 37 -10.14 14.70 -6.00
C ARG A 37 -10.32 13.37 -6.70
N ASN A 38 -11.05 12.45 -6.08
CA ASN A 38 -11.41 11.19 -6.73
C ASN A 38 -12.56 11.38 -7.73
N SER A 39 -12.87 10.33 -8.48
CA SER A 39 -13.96 10.30 -9.47
C SER A 39 -15.35 10.60 -8.88
N ARG A 40 -15.51 10.49 -7.56
CA ARG A 40 -16.75 10.77 -6.82
C ARG A 40 -16.80 12.19 -6.26
N GLY A 41 -15.78 13.01 -6.52
CA GLY A 41 -15.70 14.43 -6.12
C GLY A 41 -15.15 14.66 -4.71
N LEU A 42 -14.82 13.60 -3.97
CA LEU A 42 -14.30 13.70 -2.60
C LEU A 42 -12.83 14.13 -2.61
N LYS A 43 -12.48 14.99 -1.66
CA LYS A 43 -11.12 15.45 -1.43
C LYS A 43 -10.38 14.40 -0.57
N LEU A 44 -9.41 13.73 -1.18
CA LEU A 44 -8.55 12.76 -0.52
C LEU A 44 -7.19 13.38 -0.23
N PHE A 45 -6.70 13.17 0.99
CA PHE A 45 -5.36 13.55 1.40
C PHE A 45 -4.32 12.57 0.87
N THR A 46 -3.22 13.11 0.37
CA THR A 46 -2.07 12.35 -0.11
C THR A 46 -0.79 12.96 0.44
N CYS A 47 0.22 12.14 0.69
CA CYS A 47 1.53 12.63 1.09
C CYS A 47 2.64 11.81 0.47
N ARG A 48 3.84 12.37 0.46
CA ARG A 48 5.04 11.71 -0.05
C ARG A 48 6.27 12.01 0.79
N TRP A 49 7.16 11.02 0.86
CA TRP A 49 8.48 11.12 1.46
C TRP A 49 9.50 10.79 0.38
N LEU A 50 10.33 11.76 0.01
CA LEU A 50 11.30 11.63 -1.07
C LEU A 50 12.73 11.75 -0.53
N PRO A 51 13.69 11.01 -1.12
CA PRO A 51 15.10 11.26 -0.88
C PRO A 51 15.48 12.65 -1.38
N VAL A 52 16.35 13.37 -0.66
CA VAL A 52 16.80 14.72 -1.05
C VAL A 52 17.73 14.69 -2.26
N THR A 53 18.48 13.61 -2.46
CA THR A 53 19.47 13.51 -3.53
C THR A 53 19.18 12.32 -4.45
N GLY A 54 19.32 12.56 -5.75
CA GLY A 54 19.22 11.53 -6.77
C GLY A 54 17.79 11.08 -7.11
N SER A 55 17.71 10.25 -8.13
CA SER A 55 16.46 9.59 -8.52
C SER A 55 16.20 8.42 -7.56
N PRO A 56 14.96 8.21 -7.06
CA PRO A 56 14.68 7.16 -6.09
C PRO A 56 15.02 5.77 -6.63
N LYS A 57 15.50 4.87 -5.76
CA LYS A 57 15.82 3.48 -6.11
C LYS A 57 14.58 2.72 -6.61
N ALA A 58 13.45 2.94 -5.96
CA ALA A 58 12.14 2.40 -6.33
C ALA A 58 11.02 3.26 -5.71
N LEU A 59 9.77 3.03 -6.13
CA LEU A 59 8.57 3.64 -5.58
C LEU A 59 7.90 2.67 -4.61
N ILE A 60 7.43 3.17 -3.48
CA ILE A 60 6.70 2.41 -2.47
C ILE A 60 5.36 3.10 -2.22
N PHE A 61 4.27 2.38 -2.45
CA PHE A 61 2.91 2.88 -2.27
C PHE A 61 2.31 2.28 -1.00
N MET A 62 2.17 3.13 0.02
CA MET A 62 1.69 2.76 1.35
C MET A 62 0.17 2.65 1.38
N CYS A 63 -0.30 1.51 1.87
CA CYS A 63 -1.68 1.22 2.17
C CYS A 63 -1.82 1.09 3.69
N HIS A 64 -2.50 2.04 4.33
CA HIS A 64 -2.59 2.10 5.79
C HIS A 64 -3.67 1.15 6.35
N GLY A 65 -3.53 0.77 7.63
CA GLY A 65 -4.50 -0.04 8.35
C GLY A 65 -5.83 0.66 8.62
N TYR A 66 -6.85 -0.10 9.02
CA TYR A 66 -8.14 0.46 9.44
C TYR A 66 -7.94 1.42 10.61
N ALA A 67 -8.66 2.54 10.60
CA ALA A 67 -8.60 3.58 11.63
C ALA A 67 -7.26 4.33 11.77
N MET A 68 -6.27 4.05 10.91
CA MET A 68 -4.97 4.74 10.85
C MET A 68 -4.91 5.72 9.68
N GLU A 69 -3.76 6.39 9.50
CA GLU A 69 -3.54 7.39 8.44
C GLU A 69 -2.06 7.55 8.07
N CYS A 70 -1.77 8.13 6.91
CA CYS A 70 -0.42 8.19 6.37
C CYS A 70 0.47 9.27 7.02
N SER A 71 -0.05 10.44 7.33
CA SER A 71 0.77 11.64 7.61
C SER A 71 1.47 11.64 8.97
N ILE A 72 0.90 11.02 10.00
CA ILE A 72 1.47 11.03 11.36
C ILE A 72 1.91 9.63 11.77
N THR A 73 1.02 8.64 11.75
CA THR A 73 1.31 7.28 12.23
C THR A 73 2.29 6.53 11.33
N MET A 74 2.24 6.76 10.02
CA MET A 74 3.18 6.16 9.07
C MET A 74 4.40 7.04 8.78
N ASN A 75 4.51 8.22 9.40
CA ASN A 75 5.57 9.18 9.11
C ASN A 75 6.97 8.61 9.35
N SER A 76 7.15 7.88 10.46
CA SER A 76 8.44 7.25 10.80
C SER A 76 8.85 6.21 9.75
N THR A 77 7.88 5.47 9.18
CA THR A 77 8.07 4.52 8.09
C THR A 77 8.51 5.24 6.82
N GLY A 78 7.78 6.30 6.44
CA GLY A 78 8.10 7.13 5.27
C GLY A 78 9.50 7.73 5.35
N ILE A 79 9.87 8.30 6.50
CA ILE A 79 11.20 8.86 6.73
C ILE A 79 12.29 7.78 6.61
N ARG A 80 12.10 6.60 7.21
CA ARG A 80 13.10 5.52 7.17
C ARG A 80 13.35 5.03 5.73
N LEU A 81 12.29 4.82 4.96
CA LEU A 81 12.42 4.34 3.57
C LEU A 81 12.94 5.43 2.63
N ALA A 82 12.56 6.70 2.85
CA ALA A 82 13.13 7.83 2.11
C ALA A 82 14.63 8.00 2.38
N LYS A 83 15.07 7.85 3.63
CA LYS A 83 16.50 7.83 3.98
C LYS A 83 17.24 6.64 3.37
N ALA A 84 16.56 5.52 3.11
CA ALA A 84 17.13 4.39 2.40
C ALA A 84 17.19 4.59 0.86
N GLY A 85 16.69 5.72 0.35
CA GLY A 85 16.73 6.09 -1.07
C GLY A 85 15.46 5.73 -1.86
N PHE A 86 14.36 5.35 -1.20
CA PHE A 86 13.08 5.05 -1.85
C PHE A 86 12.15 6.26 -1.86
N ALA A 87 11.32 6.41 -2.89
CA ALA A 87 10.23 7.38 -2.84
C ALA A 87 8.98 6.68 -2.29
N MET A 88 8.44 7.17 -1.16
CA MET A 88 7.23 6.62 -0.57
C MET A 88 6.04 7.55 -0.79
N PHE A 89 4.89 7.00 -1.13
CA PHE A 89 3.65 7.72 -1.38
C PHE A 89 2.53 7.11 -0.54
N GLY A 90 1.69 7.95 0.06
CA GLY A 90 0.54 7.54 0.85
C GLY A 90 -0.72 8.28 0.42
N ILE A 91 -1.87 7.62 0.59
CA ILE A 91 -3.20 8.19 0.41
C ILE A 91 -4.06 7.78 1.61
N ASP A 92 -4.70 8.76 2.25
CA ASP A 92 -5.70 8.47 3.26
C ASP A 92 -7.01 8.09 2.55
N TYR A 93 -7.61 6.98 2.95
CA TYR A 93 -8.87 6.54 2.35
C TYR A 93 -10.03 7.46 2.71
N GLU A 94 -11.11 7.42 1.92
CA GLU A 94 -12.38 8.04 2.30
C GLU A 94 -12.76 7.66 3.74
N GLY A 95 -13.11 8.64 4.56
CA GLY A 95 -13.43 8.47 5.98
C GLY A 95 -12.25 8.15 6.90
N HIS A 96 -11.01 8.29 6.43
CA HIS A 96 -9.79 8.10 7.21
C HIS A 96 -8.89 9.33 7.16
N GLY A 97 -8.09 9.49 8.21
CA GLY A 97 -7.04 10.49 8.25
C GLY A 97 -7.54 11.92 8.01
N LYS A 98 -6.91 12.60 7.05
CA LYS A 98 -7.25 13.95 6.58
C LYS A 98 -8.20 13.96 5.38
N SER A 99 -8.59 12.80 4.86
CA SER A 99 -9.52 12.68 3.73
C SER A 99 -10.96 12.96 4.13
N GLU A 100 -11.75 13.43 3.17
CA GLU A 100 -13.20 13.59 3.34
C GLU A 100 -13.90 12.25 3.56
N GLY A 101 -15.12 12.31 4.10
CA GLY A 101 -15.97 11.16 4.36
C GLY A 101 -16.34 11.02 5.84
N VAL A 102 -17.14 10.01 6.14
CA VAL A 102 -17.61 9.74 7.50
C VAL A 102 -16.50 8.99 8.26
N PRO A 103 -15.97 9.49 9.39
CA PRO A 103 -14.83 8.87 10.07
C PRO A 103 -15.03 7.38 10.40
N GLY A 104 -14.11 6.52 9.97
CA GLY A 104 -14.15 5.06 10.16
C GLY A 104 -15.19 4.33 9.30
N LEU A 105 -15.80 4.99 8.31
CA LEU A 105 -16.74 4.38 7.37
C LEU A 105 -16.02 3.96 6.09
N VAL A 106 -15.97 2.65 5.81
CA VAL A 106 -15.64 2.13 4.49
C VAL A 106 -16.94 1.71 3.83
N MET A 107 -17.41 2.49 2.86
CA MET A 107 -18.64 2.18 2.14
C MET A 107 -18.46 1.04 1.13
N SER A 108 -17.30 0.98 0.49
CA SER A 108 -16.93 -0.03 -0.50
C SER A 108 -15.41 -0.13 -0.57
N PHE A 109 -14.86 -1.34 -0.43
CA PHE A 109 -13.44 -1.54 -0.75
C PHE A 109 -13.14 -1.24 -2.22
N ASP A 110 -14.06 -1.56 -3.14
CA ASP A 110 -13.84 -1.36 -4.57
C ASP A 110 -13.59 0.13 -4.88
N SER A 111 -14.27 1.03 -4.16
CA SER A 111 -14.03 2.48 -4.23
C SER A 111 -12.65 2.87 -3.68
N VAL A 112 -12.21 2.25 -2.57
CA VAL A 112 -10.87 2.46 -2.01
C VAL A 112 -9.79 2.00 -3.00
N ILE A 113 -9.99 0.83 -3.63
CA ILE A 113 -9.07 0.29 -4.64
C ILE A 113 -9.02 1.20 -5.86
N ALA A 114 -10.17 1.65 -6.38
CA ALA A 114 -10.23 2.56 -7.52
C ALA A 114 -9.47 3.87 -7.24
N ASP A 115 -9.66 4.46 -6.06
CA ASP A 115 -8.98 5.70 -5.67
C ASP A 115 -7.46 5.50 -5.56
N CYS A 116 -7.02 4.39 -4.96
CA CYS A 116 -5.61 4.03 -4.84
C CYS A 116 -4.96 3.75 -6.21
N ILE A 117 -5.62 2.95 -7.07
CA ILE A 117 -5.16 2.69 -8.44
C ILE A 117 -4.96 4.02 -9.18
N GLN A 118 -6.00 4.86 -9.20
CA GLN A 118 -5.97 6.13 -9.92
C GLN A 118 -4.80 7.00 -9.45
N HIS A 119 -4.61 7.14 -8.14
CA HIS A 119 -3.55 7.98 -7.60
C HIS A 119 -2.15 7.40 -7.84
N PHE A 120 -1.95 6.12 -7.53
CA PHE A 120 -0.64 5.49 -7.62
C PHE A 120 -0.15 5.34 -9.06
N THR A 121 -1.04 5.00 -10.01
CA THR A 121 -0.63 4.88 -11.41
C THR A 121 -0.31 6.25 -12.01
N ALA A 122 -1.06 7.30 -11.65
CA ALA A 122 -0.76 8.67 -12.07
C ALA A 122 0.61 9.15 -11.56
N ILE A 123 1.03 8.71 -10.37
CA ILE A 123 2.40 8.96 -9.89
C ILE A 123 3.41 8.22 -10.77
N CYS A 124 3.19 6.93 -11.04
CA CYS A 124 4.11 6.11 -11.86
C CYS A 124 4.32 6.68 -13.28
N GLU A 125 3.33 7.39 -13.82
CA GLU A 125 3.38 8.00 -15.16
C GLU A 125 4.20 9.30 -15.23
N LYS A 126 4.61 9.87 -14.08
CA LYS A 126 5.47 11.07 -14.06
C LYS A 126 6.86 10.74 -14.62
N ALA A 127 7.40 11.63 -15.45
CA ALA A 127 8.68 11.43 -16.14
C ALA A 127 9.84 11.10 -15.19
N GLU A 128 9.86 11.69 -13.99
CA GLU A 128 10.87 11.46 -12.95
C GLU A 128 10.84 10.05 -12.32
N TYR A 129 9.70 9.36 -12.44
CA TYR A 129 9.46 8.02 -11.89
C TYR A 129 9.33 6.95 -12.99
N ASN A 130 9.47 7.34 -14.25
CA ASN A 130 9.42 6.42 -15.36
C ASN A 130 10.43 5.28 -15.17
N LYS A 131 10.01 4.05 -15.48
CA LYS A 131 10.81 2.80 -15.34
C LYS A 131 11.24 2.44 -13.92
N LYS A 132 10.77 3.14 -12.89
CA LYS A 132 11.02 2.73 -11.50
C LYS A 132 10.17 1.52 -11.14
N MET A 133 10.75 0.62 -10.34
CA MET A 133 9.99 -0.48 -9.76
C MET A 133 8.95 0.05 -8.78
N ARG A 134 7.78 -0.60 -8.77
CA ARG A 134 6.58 -0.20 -8.04
C ARG A 134 6.26 -1.25 -7.00
N PHE A 135 6.48 -0.92 -5.73
CA PHE A 135 6.17 -1.80 -4.62
C PHE A 135 4.93 -1.32 -3.89
N LEU A 136 4.05 -2.24 -3.53
CA LEU A 136 2.97 -1.98 -2.58
C LEU A 136 3.49 -2.28 -1.16
N MET A 137 3.13 -1.47 -0.18
CA MET A 137 3.39 -1.76 1.23
C MET A 137 2.08 -1.63 1.99
N GLY A 138 1.58 -2.71 2.58
CA GLY A 138 0.29 -2.73 3.26
C GLY A 138 0.38 -3.28 4.67
N GLU A 139 -0.08 -2.50 5.66
CA GLU A 139 -0.21 -2.95 7.05
C GLU A 139 -1.67 -3.31 7.36
N SER A 140 -1.94 -4.49 7.92
CA SER A 140 -3.28 -4.86 8.39
C SER A 140 -4.34 -4.80 7.27
N MET A 141 -5.40 -4.00 7.42
CA MET A 141 -6.36 -3.70 6.35
C MET A 141 -5.67 -3.20 5.06
N GLY A 142 -4.56 -2.47 5.19
CA GLY A 142 -3.75 -2.04 4.07
C GLY A 142 -3.10 -3.19 3.31
N GLY A 143 -2.82 -4.32 3.98
CA GLY A 143 -2.40 -5.56 3.34
C GLY A 143 -3.49 -6.16 2.44
N ALA A 144 -4.75 -6.10 2.87
CA ALA A 144 -5.88 -6.44 2.00
C ALA A 144 -5.99 -5.50 0.80
N VAL A 145 -5.83 -4.18 1.03
CA VAL A 145 -5.82 -3.20 -0.05
C VAL A 145 -4.71 -3.51 -1.05
N ALA A 146 -3.49 -3.80 -0.60
CA ALA A 146 -2.37 -4.17 -1.48
C ALA A 146 -2.66 -5.43 -2.31
N LEU A 147 -3.24 -6.48 -1.72
CA LEU A 147 -3.62 -7.69 -2.45
C LEU A 147 -4.74 -7.43 -3.48
N LEU A 148 -5.70 -6.57 -3.14
CA LEU A 148 -6.76 -6.19 -4.07
C LEU A 148 -6.24 -5.29 -5.21
N LEU A 149 -5.28 -4.40 -4.94
CA LEU A 149 -4.59 -3.59 -5.96
C LEU A 149 -3.79 -4.47 -6.92
N HIS A 150 -3.10 -5.48 -6.38
CA HIS A 150 -2.47 -6.52 -7.20
C HIS A 150 -3.51 -7.17 -8.10
N ARG A 151 -4.62 -7.63 -7.54
CA ARG A 151 -5.64 -8.32 -8.31
C ARG A 151 -6.31 -7.48 -9.40
N GLU A 152 -6.49 -6.18 -9.16
CA GLU A 152 -7.03 -5.25 -10.15
C GLU A 152 -6.06 -5.04 -11.32
N LYS A 153 -4.75 -5.07 -11.05
CA LYS A 153 -3.69 -5.00 -12.07
C LYS A 153 -2.62 -6.07 -11.82
N PRO A 154 -2.87 -7.37 -12.13
CA PRO A 154 -2.05 -8.51 -11.70
C PRO A 154 -0.60 -8.45 -12.15
N GLU A 155 -0.36 -7.81 -13.28
CA GLU A 155 0.98 -7.67 -13.78
C GLU A 155 1.60 -6.36 -13.33
N TYR A 156 0.84 -5.31 -12.99
CA TYR A 156 1.38 -3.94 -12.84
C TYR A 156 2.37 -3.75 -11.70
N TRP A 157 2.28 -4.48 -10.59
CA TRP A 157 3.15 -4.24 -9.43
C TRP A 157 4.39 -5.15 -9.46
N ASP A 158 5.54 -4.59 -9.10
CA ASP A 158 6.81 -5.31 -9.12
C ASP A 158 7.09 -6.06 -7.80
N GLY A 159 6.29 -5.78 -6.76
CA GLY A 159 6.18 -6.62 -5.58
C GLY A 159 5.33 -6.02 -4.46
N ALA A 160 5.08 -6.79 -3.40
CA ALA A 160 4.35 -6.33 -2.22
C ALA A 160 5.06 -6.67 -0.90
N ILE A 161 5.07 -5.71 0.03
CA ILE A 161 5.45 -5.87 1.42
C ILE A 161 4.18 -5.89 2.24
N LEU A 162 3.85 -7.05 2.80
CA LEU A 162 2.62 -7.31 3.54
C LEU A 162 2.96 -7.43 5.03
N VAL A 163 2.61 -6.42 5.80
CA VAL A 163 2.88 -6.36 7.24
C VAL A 163 1.63 -6.74 8.01
N ALA A 164 1.68 -7.85 8.73
CA ALA A 164 0.56 -8.40 9.49
C ALA A 164 -0.79 -8.30 8.73
N PRO A 165 -0.87 -8.84 7.49
CA PRO A 165 -1.91 -8.47 6.55
C PRO A 165 -3.27 -9.09 6.90
N MET A 166 -4.35 -8.31 6.76
CA MET A 166 -5.73 -8.78 6.96
C MET A 166 -6.20 -9.66 5.78
N CYS A 167 -5.92 -10.95 5.82
CA CYS A 167 -6.26 -11.86 4.70
C CYS A 167 -7.33 -12.91 5.05
N LYS A 168 -7.69 -13.05 6.33
CA LYS A 168 -8.65 -14.05 6.83
C LYS A 168 -9.34 -13.55 8.09
N ILE A 169 -10.53 -14.08 8.36
CA ILE A 169 -11.20 -13.95 9.65
C ILE A 169 -10.78 -15.16 10.49
N ALA A 170 -10.18 -14.91 11.65
CA ALA A 170 -9.85 -15.95 12.63
C ALA A 170 -11.09 -16.84 12.88
N GLU A 171 -10.91 -18.16 12.96
CA GLU A 171 -12.04 -19.10 13.02
C GLU A 171 -12.96 -18.82 14.22
N GLU A 172 -12.38 -18.43 15.36
CA GLU A 172 -13.12 -18.10 16.58
C GLU A 172 -13.95 -16.81 16.43
N MET A 173 -13.58 -15.96 15.48
CA MET A 173 -14.21 -14.67 15.19
C MET A 173 -15.16 -14.73 14.00
N LYS A 174 -15.35 -15.89 13.36
CA LYS A 174 -16.27 -16.04 12.23
C LYS A 174 -17.72 -15.90 12.72
N PRO A 175 -18.45 -14.83 12.33
CA PRO A 175 -19.85 -14.73 12.69
C PRO A 175 -20.65 -15.83 12.00
N ASN A 176 -21.63 -16.39 12.71
CA ASN A 176 -22.53 -17.38 12.14
C ASN A 176 -23.33 -16.78 10.95
N ALA A 177 -23.85 -17.63 10.06
CA ALA A 177 -24.50 -17.18 8.82
C ALA A 177 -25.70 -16.25 9.06
N MET A 178 -26.44 -16.42 10.16
CA MET A 178 -27.55 -15.56 10.53
C MET A 178 -27.08 -14.14 10.87
N VAL A 179 -26.02 -14.01 11.68
CA VAL A 179 -25.41 -12.72 12.03
C VAL A 179 -24.91 -12.02 10.77
N VAL A 180 -24.32 -12.74 9.82
CA VAL A 180 -23.89 -12.17 8.53
C VAL A 180 -25.09 -11.66 7.73
N GLY A 181 -26.19 -12.41 7.68
CA GLY A 181 -27.42 -11.99 7.00
C GLY A 181 -28.01 -10.71 7.60
N VAL A 182 -28.08 -10.64 8.93
CA VAL A 182 -28.56 -9.45 9.66
C VAL A 182 -27.63 -8.26 9.43
N LEU A 183 -26.31 -8.45 9.52
CA LEU A 183 -25.32 -7.40 9.24
C LEU A 183 -25.45 -6.88 7.81
N SER A 184 -25.61 -7.77 6.82
CA SER A 184 -25.79 -7.38 5.43
C SER A 184 -27.04 -6.51 5.25
N ALA A 185 -28.18 -6.94 5.81
CA ALA A 185 -29.43 -6.17 5.73
C ALA A 185 -29.33 -4.81 6.44
N LEU A 186 -28.84 -4.79 7.68
CA LEU A 186 -28.70 -3.55 8.46
C LEU A 186 -27.67 -2.59 7.87
N SER A 187 -26.59 -3.10 7.25
CA SER A 187 -25.59 -2.26 6.60
C SER A 187 -26.15 -1.43 5.44
N LYS A 188 -27.24 -1.87 4.81
CA LYS A 188 -27.92 -1.13 3.72
C LYS A 188 -28.81 -0.01 4.25
N VAL A 189 -29.38 -0.19 5.45
CA VAL A 189 -30.34 0.76 6.05
C VAL A 189 -29.64 1.79 6.93
N ALA A 190 -28.67 1.36 7.74
CA ALA A 190 -27.96 2.19 8.70
C ALA A 190 -26.44 1.99 8.64
N PRO A 191 -25.80 2.25 7.48
CA PRO A 191 -24.39 1.91 7.23
C PRO A 191 -23.42 2.51 8.26
N SER A 192 -23.75 3.70 8.78
CA SER A 192 -22.87 4.48 9.65
C SER A 192 -22.97 4.15 11.14
N TRP A 193 -23.90 3.28 11.57
CA TRP A 193 -24.08 2.97 13.00
C TRP A 193 -22.86 2.27 13.60
N ARG A 194 -22.42 2.71 14.78
CA ARG A 194 -21.23 2.23 15.52
C ARG A 194 -21.59 1.18 16.57
N ILE A 195 -22.34 0.16 16.18
CA ILE A 195 -22.91 -0.82 17.12
C ILE A 195 -22.17 -2.16 17.15
N VAL A 196 -21.18 -2.36 16.29
CA VAL A 196 -20.41 -3.60 16.23
C VAL A 196 -19.49 -3.66 17.45
N PRO A 197 -19.64 -4.65 18.36
CA PRO A 197 -18.72 -4.82 19.47
C PRO A 197 -17.32 -5.14 18.93
N SER A 198 -16.30 -4.46 19.45
CA SER A 198 -14.91 -4.75 19.16
C SER A 198 -14.05 -4.47 20.39
N PRO A 199 -12.96 -5.22 20.61
CA PRO A 199 -11.95 -4.85 21.58
C PRO A 199 -11.27 -3.53 21.20
N ASP A 200 -10.54 -2.94 22.16
CA ASP A 200 -9.63 -1.85 21.86
C ASP A 200 -8.36 -2.41 21.21
N ILE A 201 -8.28 -2.28 19.89
CA ILE A 201 -7.18 -2.82 19.08
C ILE A 201 -5.85 -2.13 19.43
N ILE A 202 -5.87 -0.88 19.91
CA ILE A 202 -4.63 -0.11 20.17
C ILE A 202 -3.78 -0.79 21.24
N ASP A 203 -4.40 -1.31 22.30
CA ASP A 203 -3.66 -1.95 23.40
C ASP A 203 -3.15 -3.35 23.03
N MET A 204 -3.68 -3.95 21.97
CA MET A 204 -3.28 -5.27 21.44
C MET A 204 -2.28 -5.14 20.29
N ALA A 205 -2.36 -4.06 19.52
CA ALA A 205 -1.59 -3.90 18.30
C ALA A 205 -0.16 -3.37 18.54
N PHE A 206 0.01 -2.46 19.48
CA PHE A 206 1.26 -1.72 19.66
C PHE A 206 1.91 -2.11 20.98
N LYS A 207 3.13 -2.64 20.97
CA LYS A 207 3.83 -3.09 22.18
C LYS A 207 4.31 -1.93 23.06
N VAL A 208 4.73 -0.83 22.43
CA VAL A 208 5.29 0.34 23.14
C VAL A 208 4.18 1.26 23.68
N PRO A 209 4.10 1.50 25.00
CA PRO A 209 3.04 2.35 25.59
C PRO A 209 2.98 3.78 25.02
N LYS A 210 4.14 4.41 24.80
CA LYS A 210 4.23 5.75 24.22
C LYS A 210 3.58 5.82 22.82
N VAL A 211 3.74 4.78 22.00
CA VAL A 211 3.12 4.72 20.68
C VAL A 211 1.59 4.65 20.80
N ARG A 212 1.06 3.91 21.78
CA ARG A 212 -0.38 3.89 22.06
C ARG A 212 -0.89 5.28 22.44
N GLU A 213 -0.16 5.99 23.28
CA GLU A 213 -0.50 7.36 23.68
C GLU A 213 -0.51 8.32 22.48
N GLU A 214 0.50 8.25 21.62
CA GLU A 214 0.59 9.05 20.38
C GLU A 214 -0.58 8.77 19.44
N ILE A 215 -0.93 7.50 19.23
CA ILE A 215 -2.08 7.09 18.40
C ILE A 215 -3.40 7.56 19.02
N ARG A 216 -3.56 7.43 20.34
CA ARG A 216 -4.75 7.93 21.07
C ARG A 216 -4.85 9.45 21.04
N ALA A 217 -3.72 10.16 21.02
CA ALA A 217 -3.68 11.62 20.91
C ALA A 217 -3.94 12.10 19.47
N ASN A 218 -3.59 11.30 18.46
CA ASN A 218 -3.80 11.64 17.06
C ASN A 218 -5.32 11.82 16.78
N ARG A 219 -5.71 13.01 16.32
CA ARG A 219 -7.10 13.34 15.99
C ARG A 219 -7.58 12.71 14.69
N TYR A 220 -6.65 12.28 13.85
CA TYR A 220 -6.94 11.69 12.54
C TYR A 220 -7.10 10.16 12.59
N CYS A 221 -6.67 9.52 13.69
CA CYS A 221 -6.99 8.11 13.95
C CYS A 221 -8.44 7.96 14.42
N TYR A 222 -9.16 6.98 13.86
CA TYR A 222 -10.53 6.69 14.27
C TYR A 222 -10.56 5.88 15.57
N LYS A 223 -11.34 6.33 16.56
CA LYS A 223 -11.38 5.74 17.91
C LYS A 223 -12.69 5.05 18.24
N GLY A 224 -13.64 5.08 17.30
CA GLY A 224 -14.95 4.49 17.51
C GLY A 224 -14.97 2.99 17.23
N LYS A 225 -16.04 2.34 17.65
CA LYS A 225 -16.35 0.98 17.18
C LYS A 225 -16.49 0.93 15.65
N PRO A 226 -16.14 -0.18 14.99
CA PRO A 226 -16.43 -0.37 13.58
C PRO A 226 -17.88 -0.06 13.25
N ARG A 227 -18.08 0.65 12.14
CA ARG A 227 -19.42 0.93 11.63
C ARG A 227 -19.98 -0.32 10.95
N LEU A 228 -21.30 -0.46 10.93
CA LEU A 228 -21.97 -1.64 10.37
C LEU A 228 -21.50 -1.96 8.95
N ARG A 229 -21.47 -0.95 8.07
CA ARG A 229 -21.03 -1.15 6.69
C ARG A 229 -19.55 -1.49 6.61
N THR A 230 -18.70 -0.82 7.39
CA THR A 230 -17.27 -1.14 7.49
C THR A 230 -17.05 -2.59 7.94
N ALA A 231 -17.72 -3.03 9.00
CA ALA A 231 -17.58 -4.41 9.50
C ALA A 231 -18.04 -5.44 8.46
N TYR A 232 -19.12 -5.15 7.74
CA TYR A 232 -19.57 -5.98 6.61
C TYR A 232 -18.53 -6.03 5.49
N GLU A 233 -17.96 -4.88 5.11
CA GLU A 233 -16.96 -4.78 4.05
C GLU A 233 -15.65 -5.49 4.43
N LEU A 234 -15.17 -5.34 5.66
CA LEU A 234 -14.01 -6.07 6.19
C LEU A 234 -14.26 -7.59 6.12
N LEU A 235 -15.42 -8.06 6.60
CA LEU A 235 -15.81 -9.47 6.53
C LEU A 235 -15.88 -9.99 5.09
N ARG A 236 -16.50 -9.21 4.19
CA ARG A 236 -16.65 -9.56 2.77
C ARG A 236 -15.28 -9.74 2.13
N VAL A 237 -14.41 -8.74 2.28
CA VAL A 237 -13.09 -8.72 1.65
C VAL A 237 -12.17 -9.78 2.23
N SER A 238 -12.16 -10.01 3.54
CA SER A 238 -11.35 -11.10 4.11
C SER A 238 -11.75 -12.47 3.55
N ARG A 239 -13.05 -12.76 3.41
CA ARG A 239 -13.51 -14.02 2.79
C ARG A 239 -13.17 -14.12 1.32
N GLU A 240 -13.21 -13.01 0.61
CA GLU A 240 -12.87 -12.93 -0.80
C GLU A 240 -11.38 -13.16 -1.04
N ILE A 241 -10.52 -12.54 -0.23
CA ILE A 241 -9.07 -12.72 -0.26
C ILE A 241 -8.69 -14.15 0.12
N GLU A 242 -9.24 -14.70 1.20
CA GLU A 242 -8.97 -16.08 1.65
C GLU A 242 -9.19 -17.11 0.53
N LYS A 243 -10.27 -16.94 -0.25
CA LYS A 243 -10.58 -17.83 -1.39
C LYS A 243 -9.66 -17.65 -2.59
N ARG A 244 -9.04 -16.47 -2.71
CA ARG A 244 -8.27 -16.06 -3.89
C ARG A 244 -6.77 -15.89 -3.61
N LEU A 245 -6.29 -16.33 -2.44
CA LEU A 245 -4.85 -16.42 -2.14
C LEU A 245 -4.07 -17.15 -3.24
N PRO A 246 -4.58 -18.23 -3.89
CA PRO A 246 -3.86 -18.87 -4.98
C PRO A 246 -3.58 -17.98 -6.19
N GLU A 247 -4.33 -16.89 -6.37
CA GLU A 247 -4.16 -15.96 -7.49
C GLU A 247 -3.06 -14.91 -7.25
N VAL A 248 -2.48 -14.87 -6.05
CA VAL A 248 -1.40 -13.93 -5.72
C VAL A 248 -0.11 -14.36 -6.44
N SER A 249 0.25 -13.63 -7.48
CA SER A 249 1.34 -13.98 -8.41
C SER A 249 2.54 -13.03 -8.35
N LEU A 250 2.39 -11.81 -7.82
CA LEU A 250 3.50 -10.86 -7.69
C LEU A 250 4.55 -11.34 -6.66
N PRO A 251 5.81 -10.93 -6.77
CA PRO A 251 6.79 -11.13 -5.71
C PRO A 251 6.33 -10.52 -4.39
N PHE A 252 6.45 -11.23 -3.27
CA PHE A 252 6.05 -10.67 -1.99
C PHE A 252 6.91 -11.05 -0.79
N LEU A 253 6.92 -10.15 0.19
CA LEU A 253 7.45 -10.32 1.54
C LEU A 253 6.31 -10.21 2.55
N VAL A 254 6.11 -11.24 3.35
CA VAL A 254 5.20 -11.18 4.50
C VAL A 254 6.01 -11.04 5.78
N LEU A 255 5.63 -10.08 6.62
CA LEU A 255 6.24 -9.76 7.91
C LEU A 255 5.15 -9.93 8.98
N HIS A 256 5.37 -10.78 9.98
CA HIS A 256 4.34 -11.05 10.99
C HIS A 256 4.95 -11.27 12.38
N GLY A 257 4.41 -10.60 13.40
CA GLY A 257 4.79 -10.81 14.79
C GLY A 257 4.22 -12.12 15.33
N GLU A 258 5.00 -12.92 16.07
CA GLU A 258 4.49 -14.18 16.61
C GLU A 258 3.44 -13.98 17.72
N GLU A 259 3.43 -12.81 18.36
CA GLU A 259 2.49 -12.41 19.41
C GLU A 259 1.44 -11.42 18.90
N ASP A 260 1.21 -11.36 17.58
CA ASP A 260 0.11 -10.60 16.99
C ASP A 260 -1.26 -11.17 17.47
N GLN A 261 -2.03 -10.33 18.17
CA GLN A 261 -3.37 -10.64 18.67
C GLN A 261 -4.49 -10.03 17.80
N VAL A 262 -4.14 -9.29 16.75
CA VAL A 262 -5.05 -8.55 15.89
C VAL A 262 -5.30 -9.29 14.58
N THR A 263 -4.25 -9.85 13.97
CA THR A 263 -4.37 -10.66 12.76
C THR A 263 -3.84 -12.08 12.95
N ASP A 264 -4.46 -13.04 12.27
CA ASP A 264 -4.12 -14.46 12.41
C ASP A 264 -2.87 -14.81 11.59
N LYS A 265 -1.75 -15.07 12.26
CA LYS A 265 -0.47 -15.47 11.62
C LYS A 265 -0.56 -16.72 10.75
N GLU A 266 -1.52 -17.61 10.98
CA GLU A 266 -1.70 -18.79 10.13
C GLU A 266 -2.09 -18.39 8.71
N ILE A 267 -2.73 -17.23 8.51
CA ILE A 267 -3.01 -16.75 7.14
C ILE A 267 -1.75 -16.35 6.38
N SER A 268 -0.72 -15.86 7.08
CA SER A 268 0.55 -15.51 6.46
C SER A 268 1.31 -16.75 5.99
N LYS A 269 1.21 -17.86 6.75
CA LYS A 269 1.71 -19.17 6.32
C LYS A 269 0.89 -19.72 5.15
N GLN A 270 -0.43 -19.68 5.25
CA GLN A 270 -1.31 -20.14 4.18
C GLN A 270 -1.09 -19.37 2.86
N LEU A 271 -0.93 -18.05 2.93
CA LEU A 271 -0.58 -17.24 1.75
C LEU A 271 0.73 -17.70 1.13
N LEU A 272 1.76 -17.99 1.93
CA LEU A 272 3.02 -18.54 1.45
C LEU A 272 2.82 -19.91 0.75
N ASP A 273 1.98 -20.78 1.32
CA ASP A 273 1.77 -22.13 0.80
C ASP A 273 1.04 -22.12 -0.55
N VAL A 274 -0.07 -21.37 -0.65
CA VAL A 274 -1.00 -21.50 -1.78
C VAL A 274 -0.79 -20.49 -2.91
N ALA A 275 -0.12 -19.36 -2.66
CA ALA A 275 0.06 -18.32 -3.67
C ALA A 275 0.84 -18.81 -4.89
N ALA A 276 0.39 -18.40 -6.09
CA ALA A 276 1.03 -18.69 -7.38
C ALA A 276 2.40 -18.01 -7.57
N SER A 277 2.75 -17.03 -6.73
CA SER A 277 4.05 -16.35 -6.80
C SER A 277 5.22 -17.31 -6.68
N SER A 278 6.17 -17.20 -7.61
CA SER A 278 7.44 -17.92 -7.57
C SER A 278 8.47 -17.28 -6.64
N ASP A 279 8.21 -16.05 -6.20
CA ASP A 279 9.13 -15.28 -5.34
C ASP A 279 8.38 -14.78 -4.10
N LYS A 280 8.36 -15.64 -3.08
CA LYS A 280 7.58 -15.45 -1.87
C LYS A 280 8.43 -15.71 -0.63
N THR A 281 8.40 -14.78 0.30
CA THR A 281 9.18 -14.85 1.55
C THR A 281 8.27 -14.56 2.74
N LEU A 282 8.38 -15.34 3.81
CA LEU A 282 7.73 -15.08 5.09
C LEU A 282 8.80 -14.88 6.18
N LYS A 283 8.62 -13.85 7.00
CA LYS A 283 9.43 -13.56 8.18
C LYS A 283 8.52 -13.48 9.40
N MET A 284 8.71 -14.42 10.32
CA MET A 284 8.07 -14.43 11.63
C MET A 284 9.01 -13.78 12.64
N TYR A 285 8.50 -12.85 13.44
CA TYR A 285 9.28 -12.13 14.45
C TYR A 285 8.86 -12.55 15.86
N PRO A 286 9.68 -13.33 16.58
CA PRO A 286 9.39 -13.74 17.95
C PRO A 286 9.10 -12.55 18.86
N GLU A 287 8.12 -12.69 19.75
CA GLU A 287 7.72 -11.70 20.76
C GLU A 287 7.22 -10.34 20.22
N MET A 288 7.22 -10.12 18.91
CA MET A 288 6.71 -8.89 18.29
C MET A 288 5.20 -8.98 18.07
N TRP A 289 4.54 -7.84 18.15
CA TRP A 289 3.09 -7.68 18.05
C TRP A 289 2.69 -7.24 16.62
N HIS A 290 1.46 -6.74 16.46
CA HIS A 290 0.88 -6.36 15.17
C HIS A 290 1.62 -5.19 14.48
N GLY A 291 1.92 -4.13 15.23
CA GLY A 291 2.45 -2.86 14.72
C GLY A 291 3.94 -2.90 14.39
N LEU A 292 4.38 -3.79 13.50
CA LEU A 292 5.80 -4.01 13.20
C LEU A 292 6.54 -2.79 12.61
N LEU A 293 5.82 -1.81 12.06
CA LEU A 293 6.41 -0.63 11.41
C LEU A 293 6.70 0.54 12.37
N TYR A 294 5.99 0.63 13.50
CA TYR A 294 6.11 1.76 14.43
C TYR A 294 5.68 1.45 15.88
N GLY A 295 5.09 0.28 16.13
CA GLY A 295 4.57 -0.18 17.43
C GLY A 295 5.53 -0.97 18.30
N GLU A 296 6.72 -1.29 17.78
CA GLU A 296 7.74 -2.10 18.44
C GLU A 296 8.89 -1.25 19.01
N PRO A 297 9.68 -1.79 19.96
CA PRO A 297 10.92 -1.14 20.41
C PRO A 297 11.89 -0.82 19.26
N PRO A 298 12.75 0.20 19.38
CA PRO A 298 13.63 0.64 18.30
C PRO A 298 14.47 -0.47 17.66
N GLU A 299 15.01 -1.40 18.44
CA GLU A 299 15.80 -2.55 18.01
C GLU A 299 15.02 -3.49 17.09
N ASN A 300 13.76 -3.75 17.43
CA ASN A 300 12.85 -4.57 16.62
C ASN A 300 12.51 -3.87 15.31
N LEU A 301 12.24 -2.57 15.37
CA LEU A 301 12.03 -1.75 14.17
C LEU A 301 13.25 -1.81 13.25
N GLN A 302 14.48 -1.74 13.77
CA GLN A 302 15.67 -1.84 12.92
C GLN A 302 15.75 -3.17 12.17
N ILE A 303 15.41 -4.29 12.84
CA ILE A 303 15.40 -5.61 12.21
C ILE A 303 14.36 -5.65 11.07
N VAL A 304 13.13 -5.22 11.36
CA VAL A 304 12.03 -5.20 10.38
C VAL A 304 12.38 -4.34 9.16
N PHE A 305 12.88 -3.12 9.38
CA PHE A 305 13.26 -2.23 8.28
C PHE A 305 14.48 -2.73 7.50
N SER A 306 15.45 -3.36 8.15
CA SER A 306 16.59 -3.98 7.48
C SER A 306 16.13 -5.08 6.52
N ASP A 307 15.21 -5.95 6.97
CA ASP A 307 14.64 -7.01 6.12
C ASP A 307 13.84 -6.43 4.94
N ILE A 308 13.02 -5.40 5.17
CA ILE A 308 12.26 -4.70 4.11
C ILE A 308 13.22 -4.12 3.06
N ILE A 309 14.21 -3.33 3.51
CA ILE A 309 15.15 -2.64 2.63
C ILE A 309 15.94 -3.67 1.82
N ALA A 310 16.51 -4.69 2.46
CA ALA A 310 17.27 -5.73 1.79
C ALA A 310 16.42 -6.48 0.73
N TRP A 311 15.15 -6.75 1.04
CA TRP A 311 14.24 -7.40 0.11
C TRP A 311 13.93 -6.54 -1.12
N ILE A 312 13.69 -5.23 -0.92
CA ILE A 312 13.42 -4.29 -2.02
C ILE A 312 14.70 -4.08 -2.86
N GLU A 313 15.85 -3.85 -2.23
CA GLU A 313 17.13 -3.64 -2.92
C GLU A 313 17.52 -4.84 -3.78
N LYS A 314 17.37 -6.07 -3.25
CA LYS A 314 17.60 -7.29 -4.01
C LYS A 314 16.75 -7.37 -5.29
N ARG A 315 15.63 -6.67 -5.39
CA ARG A 315 14.80 -6.65 -6.61
C ARG A 315 15.07 -5.43 -7.47
N SER A 316 15.38 -4.31 -6.84
CA SER A 316 15.68 -3.03 -7.49
C SER A 316 17.03 -3.06 -8.23
N HIS A 317 17.99 -3.85 -7.76
CA HIS A 317 19.32 -3.98 -8.36
C HIS A 317 19.38 -4.84 -9.62
N PHE A 318 18.50 -5.84 -9.79
CA PHE A 318 18.57 -6.76 -10.93
C PHE A 318 17.94 -6.20 -12.21
N GLY A 319 17.49 -4.95 -12.19
CA GLY A 319 16.73 -4.37 -13.29
C GLY A 319 15.39 -5.06 -13.45
N ASN A 320 14.42 -4.35 -13.99
CA ASN A 320 13.10 -4.93 -14.19
C ASN A 320 13.18 -5.92 -15.38
N THR A 321 13.41 -7.21 -15.12
CA THR A 321 13.33 -8.26 -16.16
C THR A 321 11.98 -8.25 -16.89
N ARG A 322 10.96 -7.63 -16.28
CA ARG A 322 9.69 -7.33 -16.92
C ARG A 322 9.72 -6.08 -17.81
N LEU A 323 10.47 -5.01 -17.49
CA LEU A 323 10.71 -3.92 -18.47
C LEU A 323 11.40 -4.48 -19.71
N GLU A 324 12.31 -5.44 -19.56
CA GLU A 324 12.94 -6.11 -20.70
C GLU A 324 11.91 -6.91 -21.53
N ARG A 325 10.87 -7.49 -20.90
CA ARG A 325 9.76 -8.15 -21.61
C ARG A 325 8.82 -7.15 -22.26
N GLU A 326 8.39 -6.11 -21.55
CA GLU A 326 7.52 -5.06 -22.08
C GLU A 326 8.21 -4.29 -23.23
N GLN A 327 9.52 -4.06 -23.17
CA GLN A 327 10.30 -3.51 -24.28
C GLN A 327 10.34 -4.46 -25.47
N LYS A 328 10.58 -5.76 -25.25
CA LYS A 328 10.56 -6.76 -26.33
C LYS A 328 9.18 -6.90 -26.96
N GLU A 329 8.10 -6.82 -26.18
CA GLU A 329 6.72 -6.88 -26.66
C GLU A 329 6.36 -5.62 -27.45
N HIS A 330 6.78 -4.44 -26.98
CA HIS A 330 6.58 -3.18 -27.70
C HIS A 330 7.37 -3.12 -29.01
N GLU A 331 8.65 -3.54 -29.00
CA GLU A 331 9.46 -3.67 -30.21
C GLU A 331 8.87 -4.68 -31.20
N HIS A 332 8.36 -5.81 -30.70
CA HIS A 332 7.67 -6.79 -31.53
C HIS A 332 6.37 -6.22 -32.13
N HIS A 333 5.62 -5.39 -31.39
CA HIS A 333 4.42 -4.73 -31.91
C HIS A 333 4.76 -3.72 -33.01
N LEU A 334 5.79 -2.89 -32.81
CA LEU A 334 6.28 -1.93 -33.81
C LEU A 334 6.77 -2.64 -35.08
N GLN A 335 7.52 -3.74 -34.94
CA GLN A 335 7.98 -4.53 -36.09
C GLN A 335 6.81 -5.14 -36.88
N LYS A 336 5.74 -5.52 -36.19
CA LYS A 336 4.55 -6.08 -36.82
C LYS A 336 3.78 -5.02 -37.60
N GLU A 337 3.65 -3.81 -37.05
CA GLU A 337 3.04 -2.65 -37.72
C GLU A 337 3.85 -2.21 -38.96
N GLU A 338 5.18 -2.18 -38.86
CA GLU A 338 6.05 -1.88 -40.01
C GLU A 338 5.92 -2.94 -41.13
N HIS A 339 5.81 -4.22 -40.77
CA HIS A 339 5.61 -5.31 -41.73
C HIS A 339 4.25 -5.23 -42.43
N GLU A 340 3.18 -4.97 -41.68
CA GLU A 340 1.82 -4.78 -42.25
C GLU A 340 1.77 -3.56 -43.17
N HIS A 341 2.43 -2.46 -42.80
CA HIS A 341 2.53 -1.27 -43.65
C HIS A 341 3.32 -1.55 -44.94
N HIS A 342 4.37 -2.38 -44.88
CA HIS A 342 5.14 -2.78 -46.07
C HIS A 342 4.31 -3.66 -47.03
N LEU A 343 3.55 -4.62 -46.50
CA LEU A 343 2.66 -5.48 -47.29
C LEU A 343 1.55 -4.68 -48.00
N GLN A 344 0.94 -3.72 -47.31
CA GLN A 344 -0.07 -2.84 -47.92
C GLN A 344 0.51 -1.99 -49.05
N LYS A 345 1.78 -1.57 -48.93
CA LYS A 345 2.48 -0.78 -49.95
C LYS A 345 2.76 -1.62 -51.21
N GLU A 346 3.19 -2.87 -51.03
CA GLU A 346 3.40 -3.81 -52.14
C GLU A 346 2.08 -4.18 -52.84
N GLU A 347 1.00 -4.42 -52.10
CA GLU A 347 -0.32 -4.65 -52.70
C GLU A 347 -0.80 -3.44 -53.51
N HIS A 348 -0.57 -2.22 -53.00
CA HIS A 348 -0.94 -0.99 -53.70
C HIS A 348 -0.14 -0.81 -55.00
N GLU A 349 1.18 -1.04 -54.97
CA GLU A 349 2.02 -1.02 -56.18
C GLU A 349 1.62 -2.10 -57.18
N HIS A 350 1.32 -3.32 -56.71
CA HIS A 350 0.88 -4.41 -57.57
C HIS A 350 -0.50 -4.16 -58.21
N HIS A 351 -1.35 -3.38 -57.54
CA HIS A 351 -2.65 -2.93 -58.06
C HIS A 351 -2.53 -1.78 -59.05
N LEU A 352 -1.53 -0.88 -58.87
CA LEU A 352 -1.18 0.15 -59.84
C LEU A 352 -0.60 -0.46 -61.12
N VAL A 353 0.30 -1.45 -61.01
CA VAL A 353 0.90 -2.11 -62.19
C VAL A 353 -0.17 -2.87 -63.00
N LYS A 354 -1.18 -3.45 -62.35
CA LYS A 354 -2.32 -4.10 -63.03
C LYS A 354 -3.34 -3.14 -63.64
N SER A 355 -3.33 -1.85 -63.30
CA SER A 355 -4.25 -0.87 -63.88
C SER A 355 -3.67 -0.08 -65.06
N VAL A 356 -2.38 -0.29 -65.37
CA VAL A 356 -1.64 0.35 -66.47
C VAL A 356 -1.38 -0.62 -67.65
N LEU A 357 -1.72 -1.90 -67.50
CA LEU A 357 -1.81 -2.91 -68.56
C LEU A 357 -3.27 -3.15 -68.93
#